data_AF-A0A1W2A3L1-F1
#
_entry.id   AF-A0A1W2A3L1-F1
#
_cell.length_a   1.000
_cell.length_b   1.000
_cell.length_c   1.000
_cell.angle_alpha   90.00
_cell.angle_beta   90.00
_cell.angle_gamma   90.00
#
_symmetry.space_group_name_H-M   'P 1'
#
loop_
_entity.id
_entity.type
_entity.pdbx_description
1 polymer ?
#
loop_
_entity_poly.entity_id
_entity_poly.type
_entity_poly.pdbx_seq_one_letter_code
_entity_poly.pdbx_strand_id
1 'polypeptide(L)'
;MKKLIGFLIIFSLAGLCANAQSAFDKKIAAAVQELECTVPDQEVPVTLNAKLLAEQDSMAVIVKVKMAAGWHIYQYVPSTMPYIPIEHILRLPEGLEPVGKWGTSKPSPSANDPGVLIYENEAVFIHKLFRKTKTTGTIQTGLYYQTCDLRQCLPPVEKVFDLPNL
;
A
#
# COMPACT_ATOMS: atom_id res chain seq x y z
N MET A 1 -44.66 -47.60 16.42
CA MET A 1 -43.37 -48.27 16.15
C MET A 1 -42.37 -47.18 15.78
N LYS A 2 -41.48 -46.78 16.71
CA LYS A 2 -40.01 -47.06 16.68
C LYS A 2 -39.34 -46.39 15.45
N LYS A 3 -38.40 -45.44 15.54
CA LYS A 3 -37.46 -45.05 16.59
C LYS A 3 -36.96 -43.61 16.38
N LEU A 4 -36.72 -42.97 17.52
CA LEU A 4 -35.96 -41.75 17.76
C LEU A 4 -34.46 -42.02 17.60
N ILE A 5 -33.77 -41.33 16.68
CA ILE A 5 -32.30 -41.17 16.59
C ILE A 5 -32.12 -39.85 15.84
N GLY A 6 -31.38 -38.83 16.26
CA GLY A 6 -30.32 -38.72 17.24
C GLY A 6 -29.54 -37.49 16.78
N PHE A 7 -29.60 -36.45 17.60
CA PHE A 7 -29.04 -35.13 17.39
C PHE A 7 -27.52 -35.23 17.16
N LEU A 8 -27.01 -34.71 16.04
CA LEU A 8 -25.60 -34.34 15.92
C LEU A 8 -25.52 -32.97 15.26
N ILE A 9 -25.84 -31.94 16.04
CA ILE A 9 -25.44 -30.57 15.72
C ILE A 9 -23.93 -30.52 15.89
N ILE A 10 -23.20 -30.65 14.77
CA ILE A 10 -21.80 -30.27 14.70
C ILE A 10 -21.78 -28.75 14.68
N PHE A 11 -21.75 -28.14 15.87
CA PHE A 11 -21.36 -26.75 16.06
C PHE A 11 -19.87 -26.67 15.71
N SER A 12 -19.57 -26.54 14.42
CA SER A 12 -18.22 -26.26 13.97
C SER A 12 -17.86 -24.85 14.43
N LEU A 13 -16.86 -24.79 15.31
CA LEU A 13 -16.24 -23.60 15.89
C LEU A 13 -15.47 -22.78 14.81
N ALA A 14 -16.10 -22.44 13.69
CA ALA A 14 -15.50 -21.63 12.62
C ALA A 14 -15.64 -20.11 12.86
N GLY A 15 -15.65 -19.69 14.14
CA GLY A 15 -16.12 -18.36 14.54
C GLY A 15 -15.09 -17.40 15.17
N LEU A 16 -13.79 -17.70 15.21
CA LEU A 16 -12.85 -16.94 16.07
C LEU A 16 -11.58 -16.36 15.43
N CYS A 17 -11.44 -16.36 14.09
CA CYS A 17 -10.27 -15.73 13.45
C CYS A 17 -10.60 -14.63 12.41
N ALA A 18 -11.86 -14.20 12.31
CA ALA A 18 -12.23 -13.07 11.46
C ALA A 18 -12.39 -11.80 12.31
N ASN A 19 -11.46 -10.85 12.10
CA ASN A 19 -11.57 -9.44 12.48
C ASN A 19 -11.27 -9.03 13.93
N ALA A 20 -10.04 -9.27 14.39
CA ALA A 20 -9.41 -8.35 15.33
C ALA A 20 -8.65 -7.23 14.57
N GLN A 21 -9.34 -6.52 13.67
CA GLN A 21 -8.74 -5.34 13.02
C GLN A 21 -8.85 -4.16 13.98
N SER A 22 -7.71 -3.52 14.29
CA SER A 22 -7.67 -2.45 15.30
C SER A 22 -8.53 -1.24 14.88
N ALA A 23 -8.95 -0.41 15.84
CA ALA A 23 -9.67 0.83 15.53
C ALA A 23 -8.84 1.74 14.61
N PHE A 24 -7.53 1.77 14.81
CA PHE A 24 -6.61 2.54 13.97
C PHE A 24 -6.55 2.01 12.53
N ASP A 25 -6.58 0.68 12.33
CA ASP A 25 -6.64 0.09 10.98
C ASP A 25 -7.89 0.50 10.21
N LYS A 26 -9.04 0.64 10.88
CA LYS A 26 -10.27 1.14 10.25
C LYS A 26 -10.11 2.59 9.81
N LYS A 27 -9.45 3.42 10.60
CA LYS A 27 -9.14 4.82 10.25
C LYS A 27 -8.16 4.90 9.08
N ILE A 28 -7.14 4.04 9.04
CA ILE A 28 -6.23 3.92 7.90
C ILE A 28 -7.02 3.57 6.64
N ALA A 29 -7.89 2.56 6.70
CA ALA A 29 -8.70 2.15 5.55
C ALA A 29 -9.60 3.28 5.05
N ALA A 30 -10.27 4.01 5.94
CA ALA A 30 -11.05 5.20 5.58
C ALA A 30 -10.17 6.29 4.93
N ALA A 31 -9.01 6.58 5.51
CA ALA A 31 -8.08 7.57 4.99
C ALA A 31 -7.54 7.19 3.59
N VAL A 32 -7.37 5.90 3.28
CA VAL A 32 -7.01 5.42 1.93
C VAL A 32 -8.13 5.71 0.92
N GLN A 33 -9.39 5.54 1.31
CA GLN A 33 -10.53 5.81 0.43
C GLN A 33 -10.68 7.31 0.15
N GLU A 34 -10.48 8.16 1.16
CA GLU A 34 -10.56 9.63 1.04
C GLU A 34 -9.34 10.26 0.36
N LEU A 35 -8.21 9.56 0.28
CA LEU A 35 -7.00 10.08 -0.34
C LEU A 35 -7.18 10.07 -1.86
N GLU A 36 -7.44 11.24 -2.43
CA GLU A 36 -7.55 11.43 -3.86
C GLU A 36 -6.18 11.73 -4.49
N CYS A 37 -5.96 11.20 -5.69
CA CYS A 37 -4.84 11.60 -6.54
C CYS A 37 -5.39 12.42 -7.70
N THR A 38 -4.56 13.28 -8.29
CA THR A 38 -4.87 13.85 -9.60
C THR A 38 -5.18 12.73 -10.58
N VAL A 39 -6.15 12.90 -11.46
CA VAL A 39 -6.50 11.86 -12.45
C VAL A 39 -5.34 11.73 -13.45
N PRO A 40 -4.73 10.54 -13.60
CA PRO A 40 -3.66 10.33 -14.57
C PRO A 40 -4.22 10.25 -16.00
N ASP A 41 -3.39 10.61 -16.97
CA ASP A 41 -3.68 10.53 -18.40
C ASP A 41 -2.47 9.98 -19.17
N GLN A 42 -2.48 10.03 -20.50
CA GLN A 42 -1.38 9.46 -21.30
C GLN A 42 -0.09 10.29 -21.27
N GLU A 43 -0.16 11.57 -20.87
CA GLU A 43 1.01 12.45 -20.73
C GLU A 43 1.61 12.33 -19.33
N VAL A 44 0.75 12.22 -18.31
CA VAL A 44 1.12 11.97 -16.91
C VAL A 44 0.51 10.63 -16.47
N PRO A 45 1.13 9.50 -16.86
CA PRO A 45 0.53 8.17 -16.69
C PRO A 45 0.49 7.67 -15.26
N VAL A 46 1.26 8.27 -14.36
CA VAL A 46 1.27 7.91 -12.94
C VAL A 46 1.23 9.16 -12.08
N THR A 47 0.28 9.18 -11.16
CA THR A 47 0.12 10.23 -10.17
C THR A 47 0.14 9.63 -8.78
N LEU A 48 0.74 10.33 -7.83
CA LEU A 48 0.85 9.90 -6.45
C LEU A 48 0.23 10.96 -5.54
N ASN A 49 -0.28 10.52 -4.40
CA ASN A 49 -0.52 11.38 -3.25
C ASN A 49 -0.10 10.65 -1.97
N ALA A 50 0.23 11.40 -0.93
CA ALA A 50 0.58 10.85 0.36
C ALA A 50 -0.15 11.58 1.50
N LYS A 51 -0.47 10.84 2.56
CA LYS A 51 -1.13 11.36 3.75
C LYS A 51 -0.49 10.76 5.00
N LEU A 52 -0.33 11.60 6.01
CA LEU A 52 -0.01 11.17 7.36
C LEU A 52 -1.32 11.09 8.16
N LEU A 53 -1.54 9.96 8.81
CA LEU A 53 -2.62 9.76 9.77
C LEU A 53 -2.01 9.53 11.15
N ALA A 54 -2.52 10.21 12.17
CA ALA A 54 -2.06 10.06 13.55
C ALA A 54 -3.25 9.77 14.49
N GLU A 55 -3.03 8.87 15.43
CA GLU A 55 -3.93 8.57 16.55
C GLU A 55 -3.07 8.33 17.81
N GLN A 56 -3.03 9.34 18.69
CA GLN A 56 -2.14 9.34 19.85
C GLN A 56 -0.68 9.10 19.42
N ASP A 57 -0.04 8.04 19.93
CA ASP A 57 1.34 7.67 19.58
C ASP A 57 1.41 6.72 18.37
N SER A 58 0.27 6.28 17.83
CA SER A 58 0.23 5.49 16.60
C SER A 58 0.11 6.40 15.38
N MET A 59 0.92 6.16 14.37
CA MET A 59 0.89 6.93 13.13
C MET A 59 0.95 5.99 11.92
N ALA A 60 0.48 6.46 10.77
CA ALA A 60 0.52 5.73 9.51
C ALA A 60 0.80 6.70 8.37
N VAL A 61 1.83 6.39 7.60
CA VAL A 61 2.09 7.01 6.31
C VAL A 61 1.35 6.20 5.25
N ILE A 62 0.55 6.87 4.44
CA ILE A 62 -0.22 6.29 3.35
C ILE A 62 0.27 6.92 2.06
N VAL A 63 0.71 6.11 1.09
CA VAL A 63 1.05 6.54 -0.26
C VAL A 63 0.09 5.84 -1.21
N LYS A 64 -0.67 6.62 -1.97
CA LYS A 64 -1.59 6.12 -3.00
C LYS A 64 -1.07 6.50 -4.37
N VAL A 65 -1.21 5.56 -5.30
CA VAL A 65 -0.80 5.72 -6.69
C VAL A 65 -2.01 5.46 -7.57
N LYS A 66 -2.23 6.29 -8.58
CA LYS A 66 -3.17 6.04 -9.67
C LYS A 66 -2.42 6.00 -10.98
N MET A 67 -2.82 5.10 -11.86
CA MET A 67 -2.24 4.99 -13.19
C MET A 67 -3.30 5.09 -14.29
N ALA A 68 -2.92 5.69 -15.40
CA ALA A 68 -3.73 5.74 -16.60
C ALA A 68 -3.94 4.32 -17.16
N ALA A 69 -5.06 4.11 -17.85
CA ALA A 69 -5.36 2.81 -18.44
C ALA A 69 -4.22 2.34 -19.38
N GLY A 70 -3.81 1.08 -19.22
CA GLY A 70 -2.73 0.46 -20.00
C GLY A 70 -1.32 0.72 -19.47
N TRP A 71 -1.17 1.52 -18.41
CA TRP A 71 0.11 1.80 -17.76
C TRP A 71 0.25 1.07 -16.44
N HIS A 72 1.47 0.65 -16.12
CA HIS A 72 1.79 -0.09 -14.90
C HIS A 72 3.12 0.33 -14.27
N ILE A 73 3.28 -0.06 -13.00
CA ILE A 73 4.53 0.04 -12.23
C ILE A 73 4.85 -1.32 -11.61
N TYR A 74 6.11 -1.58 -11.29
CA TYR A 74 6.58 -2.91 -10.94
C TYR A 74 6.71 -3.12 -9.43
N GLN A 75 5.97 -4.07 -8.86
CA GLN A 75 6.19 -4.49 -7.47
C GLN A 75 7.38 -5.45 -7.35
N TYR A 76 7.54 -6.35 -8.31
CA TYR A 76 8.62 -7.33 -8.31
C TYR A 76 9.05 -7.64 -9.73
N VAL A 77 10.36 -7.73 -9.91
CA VAL A 77 11.02 -8.03 -11.17
C VAL A 77 12.10 -9.08 -10.90
N PRO A 78 12.13 -10.22 -11.61
CA PRO A 78 13.25 -11.14 -11.56
C PRO A 78 14.55 -10.45 -11.96
N SER A 79 15.68 -10.81 -11.33
CA SER A 79 16.98 -10.18 -11.60
C SER A 79 17.49 -10.32 -13.04
N THR A 80 16.88 -11.20 -13.84
CA THR A 80 17.19 -11.41 -15.26
C THR A 80 16.49 -10.42 -16.18
N MET A 81 15.60 -9.57 -15.67
CA MET A 81 14.81 -8.62 -16.44
C MET A 81 15.28 -7.17 -16.21
N PRO A 82 15.15 -6.28 -17.21
CA PRO A 82 15.69 -4.93 -17.13
C PRO A 82 14.78 -3.90 -16.43
N TYR A 83 13.60 -4.31 -15.96
CA TYR A 83 12.64 -3.39 -15.33
C TYR A 83 13.06 -3.01 -13.91
N ILE A 84 12.70 -1.81 -13.48
CA ILE A 84 13.03 -1.29 -12.15
C ILE A 84 11.81 -1.47 -11.22
N PRO A 85 11.89 -2.32 -10.18
CA PRO A 85 10.84 -2.43 -9.18
C PRO A 85 10.76 -1.16 -8.32
N ILE A 86 9.60 -0.94 -7.71
CA ILE A 86 9.36 0.16 -6.79
C ILE A 86 10.29 0.05 -5.59
N GLU A 87 10.89 1.19 -5.23
CA GLU A 87 11.52 1.40 -3.94
C GLU A 87 10.70 2.39 -3.12
N HIS A 88 10.38 2.00 -1.87
CA HIS A 88 9.62 2.84 -0.97
C HIS A 88 10.55 3.80 -0.24
N ILE A 89 10.19 5.08 -0.25
CA ILE A 89 10.93 6.12 0.45
C ILE A 89 10.25 6.36 1.80
N LEU A 90 11.04 6.25 2.87
CA LEU A 90 10.64 6.59 4.23
C LEU A 90 11.84 7.15 4.98
N ARG A 91 11.81 8.46 5.27
CA ARG A 91 12.82 9.12 6.11
C ARG A 91 12.08 9.77 7.28
N LEU A 92 12.49 9.40 8.48
CA LEU A 92 11.80 9.77 9.70
C LEU A 92 12.63 10.81 10.47
N PRO A 93 12.00 11.85 11.03
CA PRO A 93 12.66 12.69 12.03
C PRO A 93 12.90 11.90 13.32
N GLU A 94 13.75 12.44 14.19
CA GLU A 94 13.96 11.89 15.53
C GLU A 94 12.63 11.77 16.28
N GLY A 95 12.48 10.70 17.06
CA GLY A 95 11.29 10.46 17.89
C GLY A 95 10.20 9.62 17.23
N LEU A 96 10.35 9.26 15.95
CA LEU A 96 9.49 8.31 15.25
C LEU A 96 10.24 7.01 14.93
N GLU A 97 9.59 5.88 15.14
CA GLU A 97 10.14 4.55 14.82
C GLU A 97 9.22 3.80 13.85
N PRO A 98 9.75 3.10 12.83
CA PRO A 98 8.96 2.29 11.93
C PRO A 98 8.44 1.03 12.64
N VAL A 99 7.17 0.68 12.39
CA VAL A 99 6.55 -0.53 12.93
C VAL A 99 6.36 -1.54 11.80
N GLY A 100 7.26 -2.51 11.72
CA GLY A 100 7.20 -3.59 10.73
C GLY A 100 7.70 -3.16 9.34
N LYS A 101 7.08 -3.72 8.30
CA LYS A 101 7.36 -3.44 6.89
C LYS A 101 6.19 -2.67 6.27
N TRP A 102 6.42 -2.11 5.08
CA TRP A 102 5.35 -1.60 4.23
C TRP A 102 4.26 -2.67 4.01
N GLY A 103 3.02 -2.31 4.32
CA GLY A 103 1.84 -3.01 3.83
C GLY A 103 1.54 -2.55 2.41
N THR A 104 1.33 -3.50 1.49
CA THR A 104 1.12 -3.21 0.07
C THR A 104 -0.24 -3.75 -0.38
N SER A 105 -0.93 -3.03 -1.25
CA SER A 105 -2.07 -3.58 -1.99
C SER A 105 -1.62 -4.82 -2.78
N LYS A 106 -2.56 -5.69 -3.13
CA LYS A 106 -2.25 -6.91 -3.87
C LYS A 106 -1.82 -6.55 -5.31
N PRO A 107 -0.60 -6.93 -5.76
CA PRO A 107 -0.20 -6.77 -7.15
C PRO A 107 -0.83 -7.86 -8.04
N SER A 108 -0.81 -7.61 -9.34
CA SER A 108 -1.21 -8.56 -10.39
C SER A 108 0.02 -9.17 -11.05
N PRO A 109 -0.01 -10.43 -11.51
CA PRO A 109 1.02 -10.94 -12.40
C PRO A 109 0.98 -10.21 -13.75
N SER A 110 2.14 -9.91 -14.33
CA SER A 110 2.22 -9.39 -15.69
C SER A 110 1.70 -10.44 -16.67
N ALA A 111 0.86 -10.01 -17.61
CA ALA A 111 0.37 -10.86 -18.70
C ALA A 111 1.46 -11.16 -19.74
N ASN A 112 2.45 -10.26 -19.88
CA ASN A 112 3.47 -10.33 -20.92
C ASN A 112 4.82 -10.85 -20.41
N ASP A 113 5.09 -10.68 -19.11
CA ASP A 113 6.39 -11.02 -18.51
C ASP A 113 6.21 -12.04 -17.38
N PRO A 114 6.41 -13.34 -17.66
CA PRO A 114 6.27 -14.39 -16.66
C PRO A 114 7.11 -14.12 -15.40
N GLY A 115 6.48 -14.19 -14.23
CA GLY A 115 7.14 -14.00 -12.93
C GLY A 115 7.32 -12.54 -12.50
N VAL A 116 6.91 -11.57 -13.33
CA VAL A 116 6.86 -10.15 -12.94
C VAL A 116 5.53 -9.85 -12.24
N LEU A 117 5.57 -9.04 -11.17
CA LEU A 117 4.38 -8.53 -10.49
C LEU A 117 4.28 -7.03 -10.71
N ILE A 118 3.10 -6.58 -11.14
CA ILE A 118 2.80 -5.19 -11.47
C ILE A 118 1.60 -4.68 -10.68
N TYR A 119 1.49 -3.36 -10.60
CA TYR A 119 0.24 -2.69 -10.29
C TYR A 119 -0.33 -2.10 -11.57
N GLU A 120 -1.67 -2.06 -11.66
CA GLU A 120 -2.45 -1.38 -12.68
C GLU A 120 -3.60 -0.61 -11.99
N ASN A 121 -4.03 0.52 -12.56
CA ASN A 121 -5.11 1.40 -12.06
C ASN A 121 -4.84 2.08 -10.72
N GLU A 122 -4.54 1.32 -9.67
CA GLU A 122 -4.31 1.81 -8.32
C GLU A 122 -3.34 0.92 -7.53
N ALA A 123 -2.47 1.54 -6.74
CA ALA A 123 -1.67 0.89 -5.72
C ALA A 123 -1.71 1.69 -4.42
N VAL A 124 -1.66 1.00 -3.29
CA VAL A 124 -1.63 1.62 -1.96
C VAL A 124 -0.52 0.99 -1.14
N PHE A 125 0.29 1.86 -0.53
CA PHE A 125 1.39 1.50 0.34
C PHE A 125 1.20 2.18 1.70
N ILE A 126 1.30 1.41 2.78
CA ILE A 126 1.08 1.89 4.14
C ILE A 126 2.26 1.51 5.00
N HIS A 127 2.87 2.47 5.70
CA HIS A 127 3.85 2.19 6.73
C HIS A 127 3.35 2.71 8.08
N LYS A 128 3.23 1.81 9.05
CA LYS A 128 2.89 2.19 10.43
C LYS A 128 4.13 2.70 11.15
N LEU A 129 3.95 3.70 11.99
CA LEU A 129 4.99 4.31 12.81
C LEU A 129 4.52 4.40 14.25
N PHE A 130 5.46 4.44 15.18
CA PHE A 130 5.23 4.71 16.59
C PHE A 130 5.96 6.00 16.98
N ARG A 131 5.25 6.88 17.71
CA ARG A 131 5.79 8.13 18.25
C ARG A 131 6.36 7.84 19.63
N LYS A 132 7.68 7.75 19.73
CA LYS A 132 8.40 7.53 20.98
C LYS A 132 8.51 8.81 21.80
N THR A 133 8.68 9.95 21.12
CA THR A 133 8.78 11.26 21.75
C THR A 133 7.98 12.29 20.97
N LYS A 134 7.44 13.30 21.66
CA LYS A 134 6.74 14.42 21.00
C LYS A 134 7.76 15.41 20.47
N THR A 135 8.25 15.15 19.26
CA THR A 135 9.18 15.99 18.52
C THR A 135 8.50 16.55 17.27
N THR A 136 8.97 17.72 16.86
CA THR A 136 8.56 18.40 15.64
C THR A 136 9.45 17.93 14.49
N GLY A 137 8.88 17.73 13.31
CA GLY A 137 9.66 17.34 12.14
C GLY A 137 8.83 17.02 10.91
N THR A 138 9.54 16.72 9.84
CA THR A 138 8.96 16.35 8.55
C THR A 138 9.28 14.89 8.26
N ILE A 139 8.23 14.11 7.99
CA ILE A 139 8.37 12.77 7.44
C ILE A 139 8.50 12.92 5.93
N GLN A 140 9.58 12.38 5.34
CA GLN A 140 9.68 12.27 3.89
C GLN A 140 9.22 10.90 3.45
N THR A 141 8.26 10.85 2.53
CA THR A 141 7.76 9.60 1.98
C THR A 141 7.47 9.70 0.49
N GLY A 142 7.46 8.58 -0.20
CA GLY A 142 7.27 8.57 -1.63
C GLY A 142 7.71 7.27 -2.25
N LEU A 143 7.87 7.28 -3.57
CA LEU A 143 8.34 6.13 -4.33
C LEU A 143 9.43 6.57 -5.31
N TYR A 144 10.40 5.70 -5.51
CA TYR A 144 11.18 5.64 -6.74
C TYR A 144 10.64 4.48 -7.58
N TYR A 145 10.25 4.76 -8.84
CA TYR A 145 9.55 3.78 -9.66
C TYR A 145 9.79 4.00 -11.15
N GLN A 146 9.63 2.92 -11.93
CA GLN A 146 9.55 2.97 -13.38
C GLN A 146 8.11 2.70 -13.84
N THR A 147 7.71 3.42 -14.88
CA THR A 147 6.39 3.35 -15.49
C THR A 147 6.51 2.86 -16.92
N CYS A 148 5.72 1.85 -17.30
CA CYS A 148 5.69 1.34 -18.67
C CYS A 148 4.24 1.12 -19.14
N ASP A 149 4.05 1.14 -20.46
CA ASP A 149 2.90 0.57 -21.15
C ASP A 149 3.37 -0.62 -22.04
N LEU A 150 2.51 -1.11 -22.93
CA LEU A 150 2.85 -2.20 -23.86
C LEU A 150 3.92 -1.85 -24.90
N ARG A 151 4.22 -0.56 -25.10
CA ARG A 151 5.06 -0.07 -26.21
C ARG A 151 6.36 0.54 -25.71
N GLN A 152 6.36 1.09 -24.50
CA GLN A 152 7.49 1.85 -23.99
C GLN A 152 7.57 1.83 -22.46
N CYS A 153 8.78 2.10 -21.98
CA CYS A 153 9.06 2.43 -20.60
C CYS A 153 9.57 3.86 -20.51
N LEU A 154 9.04 4.63 -19.56
CA LEU A 154 9.56 5.95 -19.23
C LEU A 154 10.81 5.82 -18.35
N PRO A 155 11.69 6.83 -18.33
CA PRO A 155 12.74 6.92 -17.33
C PRO A 155 12.15 6.81 -15.90
N PRO A 156 12.86 6.17 -14.96
CA PRO A 156 12.40 6.07 -13.59
C PRO A 156 12.31 7.46 -12.95
N VAL A 157 11.33 7.62 -12.06
CA VAL A 157 11.04 8.88 -11.38
C VAL A 157 11.08 8.66 -9.87
N GLU A 158 11.69 9.61 -9.17
CA GLU A 158 11.55 9.76 -7.73
C GLU A 158 10.48 10.82 -7.42
N LYS A 159 9.44 10.43 -6.67
CA LYS A 159 8.38 11.35 -6.21
C LYS A 159 8.31 11.30 -4.69
N VAL A 160 8.65 12.42 -4.03
CA VAL A 160 8.67 12.56 -2.57
C VAL A 160 7.66 13.61 -2.11
N PHE A 161 7.10 13.37 -0.93
CA PHE A 161 6.21 14.24 -0.19
C PHE A 161 6.81 14.53 1.18
N ASP A 162 6.75 15.80 1.57
CA ASP A 162 7.07 16.26 2.91
C ASP A 162 5.79 16.35 3.73
N LEU A 163 5.67 15.52 4.77
CA LEU A 163 4.50 15.43 5.64
C LEU A 163 4.87 15.91 7.06
N PRO A 164 4.47 17.12 7.47
CA PRO A 164 4.66 17.60 8.84
C PRO A 164 3.98 16.66 9.86
N ASN A 165 4.65 16.38 10.98
CA ASN A 165 4.17 15.43 12.00
C ASN A 165 3.43 16.07 13.21
N LEU A 166 3.10 17.36 13.10
CA LEU A 166 2.41 18.20 14.09
C LEU A 166 1.14 18.82 13.56
#